data_AF-A0A923JHV0-F1
#
_entry.id   AF-A0A923JHV0-F1
#
_cell.length_a   1.000
_cell.length_b   1.000
_cell.length_c   1.000
_cell.angle_alpha   90.00
_cell.angle_beta   90.00
_cell.angle_gamma   90.00
#
_symmetry.space_group_name_H-M   'P 1'
#
loop_
_entity.id
_entity.type
_entity.pdbx_description
1 polymer ?
#
loop_
_entity_poly.entity_id
_entity_poly.type
_entity_poly.pdbx_seq_one_letter_code
_entity_poly.pdbx_strand_id
1 'polypeptide(L)'
;MKISLGLVALAGCLSTAPVLAATASHSDLFKALAQCQASVQQVSEFNGLVDAEQVSLAKDEAHTPWGGGAWQATAALSVHGVSSTTLVMTDRFSFFLQAKSSNPKADAEKLASALKLEKTLDTDGYVDYQRNLDNGATLRVVSTENKDSDLYVGCTYQQDAS
;
A
#
# COMPACT_ATOMS: atom_id res chain seq x y z
N MET A 1 8.75 -44.60 -51.36
CA MET A 1 9.91 -43.90 -50.76
C MET A 1 10.02 -42.51 -51.40
N LYS A 2 9.67 -41.45 -50.65
CA LYS A 2 10.03 -40.05 -50.90
C LYS A 2 9.67 -39.26 -49.64
N ILE A 3 10.71 -38.83 -48.93
CA ILE A 3 10.66 -37.99 -47.73
C ILE A 3 10.58 -36.54 -48.19
N SER A 4 9.81 -35.70 -47.51
CA SER A 4 10.07 -34.25 -47.45
C SER A 4 9.57 -33.70 -46.10
N LEU A 5 10.54 -33.19 -45.34
CA LEU A 5 10.42 -32.47 -44.07
C LEU A 5 10.18 -30.97 -44.32
N GLY A 6 9.54 -30.33 -43.32
CA GLY A 6 9.72 -28.90 -42.98
C GLY A 6 8.75 -27.94 -43.67
N LEU A 7 8.18 -26.92 -43.04
CA LEU A 7 8.58 -26.19 -41.83
C LEU A 7 7.36 -25.84 -40.97
N VAL A 8 7.49 -26.01 -39.65
CA VAL A 8 6.62 -25.38 -38.65
C VAL A 8 7.18 -23.98 -38.40
N ALA A 9 6.53 -22.94 -38.91
CA ALA A 9 6.81 -21.56 -38.55
C ALA A 9 6.00 -21.20 -37.30
N LEU A 10 6.59 -21.39 -36.12
CA LEU A 10 6.12 -20.78 -34.87
C LEU A 10 6.46 -19.28 -34.91
N ALA A 11 5.55 -18.48 -35.46
CA ALA A 11 5.58 -17.03 -35.29
C ALA A 11 5.08 -16.72 -33.88
N GLY A 12 5.98 -16.80 -32.90
CA GLY A 12 5.77 -16.24 -31.57
C GLY A 12 5.77 -14.73 -31.67
N CYS A 13 4.59 -14.12 -31.70
CA CYS A 13 4.43 -12.71 -31.38
C CYS A 13 4.75 -12.54 -29.89
N LEU A 14 5.98 -12.13 -29.59
CA LEU A 14 6.34 -11.52 -28.32
C LEU A 14 5.52 -10.23 -28.17
N SER A 15 4.34 -10.36 -27.59
CA SER A 15 3.56 -9.21 -27.12
C SER A 15 4.30 -8.60 -25.94
N THR A 16 5.17 -7.61 -26.19
CA THR A 16 5.62 -6.69 -25.16
C THR A 16 4.43 -5.83 -24.76
N ALA A 17 3.58 -6.34 -23.87
CA ALA A 17 2.57 -5.55 -23.20
C ALA A 17 3.27 -4.46 -22.37
N PRO A 18 2.68 -3.26 -22.28
CA PRO A 18 3.36 -2.10 -21.72
C PRO A 18 3.51 -2.30 -20.21
N VAL A 19 4.74 -2.15 -19.72
CA VAL A 19 5.08 -2.10 -18.29
C VAL A 19 4.19 -1.11 -17.52
N LEU A 20 3.60 -0.12 -18.21
CA LEU A 20 2.68 0.88 -17.67
C LEU A 20 1.31 0.34 -17.19
N ALA A 21 0.82 -0.77 -17.74
CA ALA A 21 -0.49 -1.30 -17.32
C ALA A 21 -0.43 -2.00 -15.95
N ALA A 22 0.67 -2.71 -15.68
CA ALA A 22 0.90 -3.40 -14.42
C ALA A 22 1.20 -2.40 -13.27
N THR A 23 1.90 -1.30 -13.55
CA THR A 23 2.18 -0.26 -12.55
C THR A 23 0.92 0.47 -12.11
N ALA A 24 0.01 0.76 -13.04
CA ALA A 24 -1.30 1.33 -12.74
C ALA A 24 -2.14 0.35 -11.90
N SER A 25 -2.19 -0.94 -12.27
CA SER A 25 -2.97 -1.93 -11.52
C SER A 25 -2.47 -2.16 -10.09
N HIS A 26 -1.15 -2.16 -9.86
CA HIS A 26 -0.62 -2.28 -8.50
C HIS A 26 -0.81 -1.00 -7.66
N SER A 27 -0.74 0.18 -8.29
CA SER A 27 -1.08 1.44 -7.62
C SER A 27 -2.56 1.47 -7.22
N ASP A 28 -3.45 1.02 -8.10
CA ASP A 28 -4.89 0.94 -7.83
C ASP A 28 -5.22 -0.10 -6.75
N LEU A 29 -4.57 -1.26 -6.79
CA LEU A 29 -4.68 -2.28 -5.73
C LEU A 29 -4.22 -1.72 -4.37
N PHE A 30 -3.04 -1.09 -4.33
CA PHE A 30 -2.54 -0.46 -3.10
C PHE A 30 -3.48 0.64 -2.61
N LYS A 31 -4.03 1.45 -3.52
CA LYS A 31 -5.02 2.48 -3.17
C LYS A 31 -6.25 1.87 -2.51
N ALA A 32 -6.80 0.78 -3.07
CA ALA A 32 -7.94 0.08 -2.48
C ALA A 32 -7.60 -0.47 -1.09
N LEU A 33 -6.39 -1.03 -0.91
CA LEU A 33 -5.89 -1.50 0.37
C LEU A 33 -5.84 -0.36 1.41
N ALA A 34 -5.21 0.77 1.06
CA ALA A 34 -5.10 1.93 1.93
C ALA A 34 -6.43 2.68 2.15
N GLN A 35 -7.44 2.47 1.31
CA GLN A 35 -8.78 3.06 1.45
C GLN A 35 -9.77 2.22 2.26
N CYS A 36 -9.33 1.07 2.80
CA CYS A 36 -10.17 0.08 3.49
C CYS A 36 -11.22 -0.52 2.55
N GLN A 37 -10.96 -0.57 1.24
CA GLN A 37 -11.90 -1.06 0.23
C GLN A 37 -11.49 -2.41 -0.34
N ALA A 38 -10.32 -2.91 0.02
CA ALA A 38 -9.84 -4.21 -0.43
C ALA A 38 -10.53 -5.36 0.31
N SER A 39 -10.63 -6.48 -0.39
CA SER A 39 -11.00 -7.78 0.17
C SER A 39 -9.80 -8.51 0.79
N VAL A 40 -10.06 -9.55 1.58
CA VAL A 40 -9.02 -10.45 2.10
C VAL A 40 -8.20 -11.08 0.97
N GLN A 41 -8.85 -11.41 -0.15
CA GLN A 41 -8.17 -11.95 -1.34
C GLN A 41 -7.16 -10.95 -1.91
N GLN A 42 -7.52 -9.66 -1.95
CA GLN A 42 -6.63 -8.60 -2.43
C GLN A 42 -5.46 -8.31 -1.48
N VAL A 43 -5.67 -8.44 -0.16
CA VAL A 43 -4.58 -8.40 0.83
C VAL A 43 -3.60 -9.55 0.55
N SER A 44 -4.11 -10.77 0.37
CA SER A 44 -3.28 -11.94 0.05
C SER A 44 -2.56 -11.80 -1.30
N GLU A 45 -3.22 -11.25 -2.31
CA GLU A 45 -2.66 -11.01 -3.63
C GLU A 45 -1.47 -10.06 -3.55
N PHE A 46 -1.63 -8.91 -2.90
CA PHE A 46 -0.54 -7.94 -2.76
C PHE A 46 0.64 -8.52 -1.96
N ASN A 47 0.35 -9.23 -0.87
CA ASN A 47 1.39 -9.95 -0.11
C ASN A 47 2.16 -10.95 -0.97
N GLY A 48 1.49 -11.71 -1.83
CA GLY A 48 2.14 -12.64 -2.76
C GLY A 48 3.04 -11.92 -3.76
N LEU A 49 2.63 -10.75 -4.25
CA LEU A 49 3.46 -9.91 -5.11
C LEU A 49 4.71 -9.40 -4.38
N VAL A 50 4.58 -9.02 -3.11
CA VAL A 50 5.71 -8.59 -2.28
C VAL A 50 6.70 -9.74 -2.07
N ASP A 51 6.21 -10.91 -1.67
CA ASP A 51 7.04 -12.09 -1.42
C ASP A 51 7.79 -12.56 -2.67
N ALA A 52 7.14 -12.47 -3.84
CA ALA A 52 7.74 -12.83 -5.12
C ALA A 52 8.63 -11.73 -5.72
N GLU A 53 8.74 -10.58 -5.05
CA GLU A 53 9.40 -9.36 -5.55
C GLU A 53 8.85 -8.87 -6.91
N GLN A 54 7.55 -9.04 -7.12
CA GLN A 54 6.84 -8.72 -8.37
C GLN A 54 6.00 -7.44 -8.30
N VAL A 55 6.08 -6.69 -7.21
CA VAL A 55 5.48 -5.34 -7.14
C VAL A 55 6.15 -4.45 -8.17
N SER A 56 5.40 -4.05 -9.20
CA SER A 56 5.91 -3.24 -10.32
C SER A 56 6.03 -1.74 -9.99
N LEU A 57 6.12 -1.39 -8.71
CA LEU A 57 6.34 -0.02 -8.23
C LEU A 57 7.81 0.12 -7.82
N ALA A 58 8.38 1.32 -7.95
CA ALA A 58 9.76 1.53 -7.55
C ALA A 58 9.88 1.36 -6.02
N LYS A 59 10.76 0.46 -5.56
CA LYS A 59 11.04 0.29 -4.12
C LYS A 59 11.62 1.58 -3.53
N ASP A 60 11.25 1.88 -2.30
CA ASP A 60 11.71 3.04 -1.54
C ASP A 60 12.18 2.63 -0.15
N GLU A 61 13.41 2.11 -0.10
CA GLU A 61 14.01 1.61 1.14
C GLU A 61 14.18 2.71 2.21
N ALA A 62 14.30 3.97 1.79
CA ALA A 62 14.46 5.10 2.72
C ALA A 62 13.20 5.32 3.59
N HIS A 63 12.02 4.99 3.06
CA HIS A 63 10.73 5.15 3.75
C HIS A 63 10.13 3.81 4.18
N THR A 64 10.96 2.81 4.46
CA THR A 64 10.51 1.50 4.95
C THR A 64 10.52 1.44 6.48
N PRO A 65 9.41 1.81 7.18
CA PRO A 65 9.38 1.74 8.63
C PRO A 65 9.23 0.29 9.12
N TRP A 66 9.77 0.02 10.30
CA TRP A 66 9.46 -1.15 11.13
C TRP A 66 9.66 -2.53 10.46
N GLY A 67 10.52 -2.61 9.45
CA GLY A 67 10.83 -3.88 8.76
C GLY A 67 9.77 -4.31 7.73
N GLY A 68 8.87 -3.40 7.34
CA GLY A 68 7.90 -3.62 6.27
C GLY A 68 8.48 -3.37 4.88
N GLY A 69 7.70 -2.75 3.99
CA GLY A 69 8.12 -2.34 2.65
C GLY A 69 7.54 -0.99 2.25
N ALA A 70 8.25 -0.25 1.39
CA ALA A 70 7.73 0.97 0.82
C ALA A 70 8.06 1.10 -0.67
N TRP A 71 7.18 1.81 -1.38
CA TRP A 71 7.25 2.02 -2.82
C TRP A 71 6.79 3.42 -3.21
N GLN A 72 7.17 3.85 -4.41
CA GLN A 72 6.73 5.10 -5.01
C GLN A 72 5.72 4.85 -6.14
N ALA A 73 4.56 5.49 -6.03
CA ALA A 73 3.61 5.62 -7.13
C ALA A 73 4.07 6.69 -8.13
N THR A 74 3.83 6.47 -9.42
CA THR A 74 4.18 7.45 -10.47
C THR A 74 3.37 8.75 -10.36
N ALA A 75 2.13 8.64 -9.90
CA ALA A 75 1.26 9.76 -9.57
C ALA A 75 0.80 9.64 -8.12
N ALA A 76 0.64 10.77 -7.44
CA ALA A 76 0.20 10.78 -6.06
C ALA A 76 -1.19 10.15 -5.92
N LEU A 77 -1.34 9.23 -4.98
CA LEU A 77 -2.61 8.62 -4.63
C LEU A 77 -3.28 9.48 -3.56
N SER A 78 -4.60 9.66 -3.69
CA SER A 78 -5.40 10.35 -2.67
C SER A 78 -6.20 9.34 -1.85
N VAL A 79 -5.93 9.31 -0.55
CA VAL A 79 -6.53 8.40 0.42
C VAL A 79 -6.94 9.20 1.65
N HIS A 80 -8.21 9.13 2.04
CA HIS A 80 -8.76 9.74 3.24
C HIS A 80 -8.39 11.23 3.47
N GLY A 81 -8.22 12.02 2.41
CA GLY A 81 -7.87 13.44 2.50
C GLY A 81 -6.37 13.75 2.49
N VAL A 82 -5.52 12.73 2.36
CA VAL A 82 -4.07 12.86 2.17
C VAL A 82 -3.71 12.46 0.75
N SER A 83 -2.78 13.18 0.13
CA SER A 83 -2.21 12.86 -1.17
C SER A 83 -0.72 12.62 -1.04
N SER A 84 -0.24 11.47 -1.51
CA SER A 84 1.19 11.11 -1.48
C SER A 84 1.56 10.13 -2.58
N THR A 85 2.83 10.16 -3.00
CA THR A 85 3.43 9.13 -3.85
C THR A 85 4.02 7.98 -3.03
N THR A 86 4.27 8.17 -1.74
CA THR A 86 4.89 7.15 -0.88
C THR A 86 3.85 6.18 -0.33
N LEU A 87 3.99 4.93 -0.73
CA LEU A 87 3.15 3.80 -0.33
C LEU A 87 3.91 2.97 0.70
N VAL A 88 3.31 2.70 1.84
CA VAL A 88 3.97 2.02 2.96
C VAL A 88 3.14 0.84 3.43
N MET A 89 3.79 -0.30 3.54
CA MET A 89 3.29 -1.51 4.16
C MET A 89 4.12 -1.75 5.42
N THR A 90 3.51 -1.72 6.60
CA THR A 90 4.27 -1.88 7.87
C THR A 90 4.40 -3.35 8.30
N ASP A 91 3.42 -4.15 7.87
CA ASP A 91 3.32 -5.59 8.09
C ASP A 91 2.42 -6.18 6.98
N ARG A 92 2.11 -7.48 7.05
CA ARG A 92 1.32 -8.19 6.03
C ARG A 92 -0.14 -7.73 5.90
N PHE A 93 -0.63 -6.90 6.79
CA PHE A 93 -2.04 -6.53 6.88
C PHE A 93 -2.27 -5.02 6.98
N SER A 94 -1.23 -4.20 7.01
CA SER A 94 -1.32 -2.76 7.25
C SER A 94 -0.70 -1.97 6.11
N PHE A 95 -1.53 -1.14 5.45
CA PHE A 95 -1.21 -0.42 4.22
C PHE A 95 -1.55 1.06 4.37
N PHE A 96 -0.59 1.94 4.11
CA PHE A 96 -0.66 3.37 4.37
C PHE A 96 -0.11 4.19 3.21
N LEU A 97 -0.62 5.42 3.08
CA LEU A 97 0.16 6.51 2.50
C LEU A 97 0.96 7.20 3.59
N GLN A 98 2.23 7.44 3.33
CA GLN A 98 3.08 8.30 4.15
C GLN A 98 3.07 9.71 3.56
N ALA A 99 2.82 10.73 4.37
CA ALA A 99 2.89 12.13 3.98
C ALA A 99 3.77 12.93 4.93
N LYS A 100 4.58 13.83 4.37
CA LYS A 100 5.40 14.75 5.15
C LYS A 100 4.52 15.85 5.76
N SER A 101 4.84 16.21 6.99
CA SER A 101 4.09 17.13 7.84
C SER A 101 5.03 17.78 8.85
N SER A 102 5.13 19.11 8.84
CA SER A 102 5.95 19.82 9.83
C SER A 102 5.43 19.73 11.27
N ASN A 103 4.17 19.30 11.47
CA ASN A 103 3.54 19.12 12.79
C ASN A 103 2.73 17.81 12.85
N PRO A 104 3.37 16.64 12.73
CA PRO A 104 2.69 15.38 12.44
C PRO A 104 1.64 14.98 13.48
N LYS A 105 1.85 15.29 14.77
CA LYS A 105 0.87 15.02 15.83
C LYS A 105 -0.40 15.87 15.69
N ALA A 106 -0.26 17.16 15.40
CA ALA A 106 -1.39 18.07 15.24
C ALA A 106 -2.17 17.77 13.95
N ASP A 107 -1.46 17.48 12.86
CA ASP A 107 -2.07 17.12 11.59
C ASP A 107 -2.76 15.74 11.66
N ALA A 108 -2.18 14.78 12.39
CA ALA A 108 -2.84 13.51 12.71
C ALA A 108 -4.14 13.72 13.50
N GLU A 109 -4.11 14.53 14.55
CA GLU A 109 -5.30 14.81 15.36
C GLU A 109 -6.40 15.48 14.55
N LYS A 110 -6.04 16.47 13.72
CA LYS A 110 -6.98 17.15 12.82
C LYS A 110 -7.61 16.18 11.83
N LEU A 111 -6.80 15.34 11.20
CA LEU A 111 -7.27 14.35 10.22
C LEU A 111 -8.14 13.28 10.90
N ALA A 112 -7.72 12.77 12.04
CA ALA A 112 -8.47 11.80 12.84
C ALA A 112 -9.84 12.34 13.25
N SER A 113 -9.91 13.61 13.67
CA SER A 113 -11.17 14.29 13.99
C SER A 113 -12.11 14.35 12.76
N ALA A 114 -11.58 14.74 11.59
CA ALA A 114 -12.36 14.78 10.34
C ALA A 114 -12.88 13.38 9.93
N LEU A 115 -12.09 12.33 10.18
CA LEU A 115 -12.42 10.95 9.87
C LEU A 115 -13.20 10.23 10.99
N LYS A 116 -13.48 10.94 12.09
CA LYS A 116 -14.15 10.44 13.30
C LYS A 116 -13.47 9.20 13.88
N LEU A 117 -12.15 9.27 14.03
CA LEU A 117 -11.33 8.21 14.63
C LEU A 117 -11.16 8.45 16.12
N GLU A 118 -11.03 7.36 16.87
CA GLU A 118 -10.77 7.38 18.30
C GLU A 118 -9.27 7.23 18.55
N LYS A 119 -8.73 7.97 19.52
CA LYS A 119 -7.32 7.82 19.92
C LYS A 119 -7.16 6.53 20.71
N THR A 120 -6.38 5.58 20.20
CA THR A 120 -6.14 4.27 20.84
C THR A 120 -4.79 4.21 21.54
N LEU A 121 -3.80 4.97 21.08
CA LEU A 121 -2.48 5.07 21.70
C LEU A 121 -1.90 6.48 21.58
N ASP A 122 -1.23 6.96 22.63
CA ASP A 122 -0.49 8.23 22.67
C ASP A 122 0.66 8.08 23.67
N THR A 123 1.85 7.74 23.17
CA THR A 123 3.03 7.37 23.97
C THR A 123 4.31 7.80 23.27
N ASP A 124 5.23 8.47 23.99
CA ASP A 124 6.59 8.81 23.51
C ASP A 124 6.65 9.12 22.01
N GLY A 125 5.74 10.01 21.60
CA GLY A 125 5.66 10.51 20.24
C GLY A 125 5.01 9.69 19.18
N TYR A 126 4.59 8.50 19.54
CA TYR A 126 3.69 7.72 18.74
C TYR A 126 2.26 8.08 19.12
N VAL A 127 1.45 8.45 18.14
CA VAL A 127 0.00 8.59 18.30
C VAL A 127 -0.70 7.77 17.24
N ASP A 128 -1.73 7.05 17.65
CA ASP A 128 -2.53 6.21 16.77
C ASP A 128 -4.01 6.45 17.02
N TYR A 129 -4.70 6.77 15.94
CA TYR A 129 -6.14 6.98 15.90
C TYR A 129 -6.75 5.93 15.00
N GLN A 130 -7.81 5.29 15.47
CA GLN A 130 -8.42 4.15 14.77
C GLN A 130 -9.94 4.22 14.74
N ARG A 131 -10.54 3.57 13.75
CA ARG A 131 -11.96 3.21 13.74
C ARG A 131 -12.15 1.90 12.98
N ASN A 132 -12.78 0.94 13.64
CA ASN A 132 -13.20 -0.30 13.00
C ASN A 132 -14.35 -0.02 12.03
N LEU A 133 -14.33 -0.70 10.89
CA LEU A 133 -15.34 -0.62 9.84
C LEU A 133 -16.10 -1.93 9.76
N ASP A 134 -17.32 -1.87 9.22
CA ASP A 134 -18.23 -3.02 9.14
C ASP A 134 -17.70 -4.15 8.24
N ASN A 135 -16.72 -3.86 7.38
CA ASN A 135 -16.06 -4.83 6.51
C ASN A 135 -14.85 -5.54 7.16
N GLY A 136 -14.63 -5.35 8.46
CA GLY A 136 -13.53 -5.98 9.19
C GLY A 136 -12.18 -5.29 9.06
N ALA A 137 -12.09 -4.19 8.30
CA ALA A 137 -10.92 -3.33 8.27
C ALA A 137 -10.93 -2.30 9.41
N THR A 138 -9.76 -1.81 9.77
CA THR A 138 -9.56 -0.70 10.71
C THR A 138 -8.91 0.46 9.97
N LEU A 139 -9.60 1.59 9.86
CA LEU A 139 -9.03 2.84 9.36
C LEU A 139 -8.13 3.42 10.44
N ARG A 140 -6.91 3.81 10.07
CA ARG A 140 -5.88 4.29 10.99
C ARG A 140 -5.21 5.57 10.50
N VAL A 141 -4.91 6.45 11.45
CA VAL A 141 -4.02 7.61 11.27
C VAL A 141 -2.95 7.54 12.35
N VAL A 142 -1.69 7.51 11.94
CA VAL A 142 -0.54 7.31 12.82
C VAL A 142 0.48 8.43 12.63
N SER A 143 1.00 8.97 13.72
CA SER A 143 2.16 9.88 13.72
C SER A 143 3.27 9.31 14.58
N THR A 144 4.53 9.50 14.18
CA THR A 144 5.71 9.01 14.93
C THR A 144 6.67 10.16 15.22
N GLU A 145 7.16 10.33 16.45
CA GLU A 145 8.10 11.42 16.82
C GLU A 145 9.45 11.30 16.11
N ASN A 146 9.83 10.09 15.72
CA ASN A 146 11.13 9.82 15.15
C ASN A 146 10.90 8.99 13.88
N LYS A 147 10.94 9.64 12.69
CA LYS A 147 11.84 9.40 11.51
C LYS A 147 11.58 10.44 10.39
N ASP A 148 11.56 11.73 10.71
CA ASP A 148 11.31 12.87 9.78
C ASP A 148 9.83 13.22 9.51
N SER A 149 9.14 13.82 10.49
CA SER A 149 7.97 14.67 10.18
C SER A 149 6.80 13.96 9.48
N ASP A 150 6.61 12.66 9.71
CA ASP A 150 5.70 11.86 8.88
C ASP A 150 4.34 11.57 9.53
N LEU A 151 3.32 11.60 8.69
CA LEU A 151 1.94 11.20 8.96
C LEU A 151 1.60 10.00 8.09
N TYR A 152 1.05 8.95 8.68
CA TYR A 152 0.62 7.75 7.97
C TYR A 152 -0.90 7.65 8.04
N VAL A 153 -1.56 7.45 6.90
CA VAL A 153 -3.00 7.21 6.84
C VAL A 153 -3.30 6.02 5.97
N GLY A 154 -4.17 5.14 6.44
CA GLY A 154 -4.51 3.95 5.70
C GLY A 154 -5.26 2.95 6.55
N CYS A 155 -5.10 1.68 6.23
CA CYS A 155 -5.95 0.63 6.76
C CYS A 155 -5.17 -0.60 7.18
N THR A 156 -5.57 -1.16 8.31
CA THR A 156 -5.18 -2.49 8.76
C THR A 156 -6.34 -3.44 8.55
N TYR A 157 -6.06 -4.66 8.12
CA TYR A 157 -7.03 -5.73 7.96
C TYR A 157 -6.84 -6.75 9.09
N GLN A 158 -7.92 -7.39 9.52
CA GLN A 158 -7.80 -8.47 10.49
C GLN A 158 -6.94 -9.60 9.92
N GLN A 159 -5.94 -10.01 10.71
CA GLN A 159 -5.29 -11.29 10.50
C GLN A 159 -6.35 -12.34 10.86
N ASP A 160 -6.80 -13.14 9.91
CA ASP A 160 -7.68 -14.27 10.21
C ASP A 160 -6.99 -15.11 11.29
N ALA A 161 -7.49 -15.03 12.52
CA ALA A 161 -7.06 -15.90 13.60
C ALA A 161 -7.49 -17.31 13.19
N SER A 162 -6.49 -18.14 12.91
CA SER A 162 -6.67 -19.56 12.55
C SER A 162 -7.34 -20.33 13.68
#